data_AF-A0A9W5QBL3-F1
#
_entry.id   AF-A0A9W5QBL3-F1
#
_cell.length_a   1.000
_cell.length_b   1.000
_cell.length_c   1.000
_cell.angle_alpha   90.00
_cell.angle_beta   90.00
_cell.angle_gamma   90.00
#
_symmetry.space_group_name_H-M   'P 1'
#
loop_
_entity.id
_entity.type
_entity.pdbx_description
1 polymer ?
#
loop_
_entity_poly.entity_id
_entity_poly.type
_entity_poly.pdbx_seq_one_letter_code
_entity_poly.pdbx_strand_id
1 'polypeptide(L)'
;MREIAKKVQMIRLQEEHFGSHADAEQYCAKRCKIERERIKLEKNIVKKRTQKFQTTEEKWDSKCKKAVQLFNQGEEYPTIAKKLRCNVSNLYRELKKRGVLQMPKQVASSKSLKSSIIPPQTKKSKFERYKEYYMYK
;
A
#
# COMPACT_ATOMS: atom_id res chain seq x y z
N MET A 1 -38.40 51.46 45.16
CA MET A 1 -38.63 50.11 45.72
C MET A 1 -39.43 49.19 44.78
N ARG A 2 -40.63 49.57 44.32
CA ARG A 2 -41.53 48.68 43.54
C ARG A 2 -40.97 48.21 42.18
N GLU A 3 -40.24 49.07 41.47
CA GLU A 3 -39.61 48.74 40.18
C GLU A 3 -38.41 47.80 40.30
N ILE A 4 -37.69 47.86 41.43
CA ILE A 4 -36.58 46.94 41.72
C ILE A 4 -37.12 45.53 41.97
N ALA A 5 -38.24 45.41 42.69
CA ALA A 5 -38.90 44.13 42.94
C ALA A 5 -39.37 43.45 41.63
N LYS A 6 -39.94 44.22 40.69
CA LYS A 6 -40.34 43.70 39.36
C LYS A 6 -39.14 43.23 38.55
N LYS A 7 -38.02 43.97 38.57
CA LYS A 7 -36.78 43.57 37.90
C LYS A 7 -36.18 42.30 38.50
N VAL A 8 -36.18 42.17 39.83
CA VAL A 8 -35.72 40.96 40.51
C VAL A 8 -36.61 39.76 40.16
N GLN A 9 -37.93 39.94 40.08
CA GLN A 9 -38.85 38.89 39.67
C GLN A 9 -38.64 38.47 38.21
N MET A 10 -38.37 39.42 37.32
CA MET A 10 -38.08 39.16 35.90
C MET A 10 -36.77 38.39 35.71
N ILE A 11 -35.73 38.71 36.48
CA ILE A 11 -34.45 37.99 36.47
C ILE A 11 -34.64 36.54 36.93
N ARG A 12 -35.39 36.31 38.02
CA ARG A 12 -35.69 34.96 38.52
C ARG A 12 -36.46 34.11 37.51
N LEU A 13 -37.43 34.71 36.81
CA LEU A 13 -38.19 34.04 35.74
C LEU A 13 -37.30 33.71 34.54
N GLN A 14 -36.35 34.57 34.19
CA GLN A 14 -35.36 34.26 33.14
C GLN A 14 -34.44 33.11 33.58
N GLU A 15 -33.95 33.10 34.81
CA GLU A 15 -33.10 32.04 35.36
C GLU A 15 -33.80 30.66 35.35
N GLU A 16 -35.10 30.59 35.67
CA GLU A 16 -35.91 29.36 35.57
C GLU A 16 -36.05 28.83 34.14
N HIS A 17 -36.17 29.72 33.14
CA HIS A 17 -36.32 29.34 31.74
C HIS A 17 -34.99 29.02 31.03
N PHE A 18 -33.86 29.56 31.49
CA PHE A 18 -32.54 29.35 30.87
C PHE A 18 -31.84 28.03 31.28
N GLY A 19 -32.44 27.22 32.16
CA GLY A 19 -31.91 25.91 32.59
C GLY A 19 -31.77 24.84 31.50
N SER A 20 -32.22 25.13 30.27
CA SER A 20 -32.21 24.17 29.14
C SER A 20 -31.02 24.30 28.20
N HIS A 21 -30.16 25.32 28.37
CA HIS A 21 -29.02 25.54 27.48
C HIS A 21 -27.91 24.51 27.71
N ALA A 22 -27.70 24.10 28.96
CA ALA A 22 -26.72 23.08 29.32
C ALA A 22 -27.08 21.68 28.78
N ASP A 23 -28.37 21.34 28.77
CA ASP A 23 -28.85 20.05 28.21
C ASP A 23 -28.80 20.05 26.67
N ALA A 24 -29.13 21.19 26.03
CA ALA A 24 -28.96 21.36 24.60
C ALA A 24 -27.49 21.28 24.16
N GLU A 25 -26.56 21.86 24.93
CA GLU A 25 -25.12 21.73 24.70
C GLU A 25 -24.63 20.29 24.90
N GLN A 26 -25.06 19.61 25.96
CA GLN A 26 -24.74 18.19 26.16
C GLN A 26 -25.28 17.32 25.04
N TYR A 27 -26.51 17.58 24.58
CA TYR A 27 -27.13 16.86 23.46
C TYR A 27 -26.36 17.11 22.16
N CYS A 28 -25.96 18.36 21.90
CA CYS A 28 -25.14 18.73 20.74
C CYS A 28 -23.78 18.02 20.79
N ALA A 29 -23.10 18.01 21.94
CA ALA A 29 -21.83 17.33 22.13
C ALA A 29 -21.92 15.81 21.91
N LYS A 30 -22.96 15.17 22.45
CA LYS A 30 -23.25 13.74 22.24
C LYS A 30 -23.48 13.44 20.75
N ARG A 31 -24.28 14.26 20.07
CA ARG A 31 -24.55 14.12 18.63
C ARG A 31 -23.29 14.28 17.78
N CYS A 32 -22.45 15.28 18.09
CA CYS A 32 -21.16 15.46 17.41
C CYS A 32 -20.21 14.27 17.63
N LYS A 33 -20.21 13.65 18.82
CA LYS A 33 -19.38 12.46 19.10
C LYS A 33 -19.84 11.27 18.27
N ILE A 34 -21.16 11.04 18.18
CA ILE A 34 -21.74 9.97 17.36
C ILE A 34 -21.40 10.17 15.88
N GLU A 35 -21.55 11.39 15.37
CA GLU A 35 -21.24 11.70 13.97
C GLU A 35 -19.76 11.45 13.64
N ARG A 36 -18.83 11.84 14.54
CA ARG A 36 -17.40 11.55 14.39
C ARG A 36 -17.11 10.05 14.37
N GLU A 37 -17.73 9.28 15.24
CA GLU A 37 -17.59 7.81 15.25
C GLU A 37 -18.17 7.18 13.98
N ARG A 38 -19.31 7.68 13.47
CA ARG A 38 -19.88 7.22 12.19
C ARG A 38 -18.91 7.45 11.02
N ILE A 39 -18.39 8.68 10.89
CA ILE A 39 -17.40 9.03 9.85
C ILE A 39 -16.14 8.16 9.97
N LYS A 40 -15.68 7.90 11.20
CA LYS A 40 -14.51 7.04 11.46
C LYS A 40 -14.79 5.60 11.04
N LEU A 41 -15.98 5.08 11.33
CA LEU A 41 -16.38 3.72 10.95
C LEU A 41 -16.50 3.59 9.43
N GLU A 42 -17.14 4.55 8.75
CA GLU A 42 -17.23 4.60 7.28
C GLU A 42 -15.83 4.60 6.64
N LYS A 43 -14.91 5.46 7.11
CA LYS A 43 -13.52 5.48 6.63
C LYS A 43 -12.81 4.13 6.81
N ASN A 44 -13.05 3.44 7.92
CA ASN A 44 -12.48 2.11 8.18
C ASN A 44 -13.09 1.03 7.28
N ILE A 45 -14.40 1.09 6.99
CA ILE A 45 -15.07 0.18 6.06
C ILE A 45 -14.52 0.36 4.65
N VAL A 46 -14.38 1.61 4.19
CA VAL A 46 -13.79 1.92 2.88
C VAL A 46 -12.36 1.40 2.79
N LYS A 47 -11.52 1.67 3.81
CA LYS A 47 -10.14 1.15 3.88
C LYS A 47 -10.08 -0.38 3.86
N LYS A 48 -10.94 -1.06 4.63
CA LYS A 48 -11.01 -2.53 4.64
C LYS A 48 -11.46 -3.09 3.28
N ARG A 49 -12.39 -2.41 2.60
CA ARG A 49 -12.83 -2.80 1.25
C ARG A 49 -11.72 -2.61 0.22
N THR A 50 -11.01 -1.48 0.20
CA THR A 50 -9.87 -1.27 -0.70
C THR A 50 -8.71 -2.20 -0.39
N GLN A 51 -8.45 -2.52 0.88
CA GLN A 51 -7.41 -3.48 1.27
C GLN A 51 -7.78 -4.93 0.90
N LYS A 52 -9.06 -5.31 0.99
CA LYS A 52 -9.59 -6.61 0.54
C LYS A 52 -9.62 -6.71 -0.99
N PHE A 53 -9.82 -5.58 -1.68
CA PHE A 53 -9.81 -5.45 -3.13
C PHE A 53 -8.46 -4.93 -3.65
N GLN A 54 -7.34 -5.28 -3.00
CA GLN A 54 -6.07 -5.20 -3.71
C GLN A 54 -6.14 -6.18 -4.87
N THR A 55 -6.37 -5.64 -6.07
CA THR A 55 -6.46 -6.44 -7.28
C THR A 55 -5.17 -7.23 -7.41
N THR A 56 -5.26 -8.41 -8.03
CA THR A 56 -4.07 -9.23 -8.31
C THR A 56 -2.98 -8.39 -9.00
N GLU A 57 -3.39 -7.40 -9.80
CA GLU A 57 -2.52 -6.43 -10.45
C GLU A 57 -1.76 -5.51 -9.48
N GLU A 58 -2.41 -4.88 -8.50
CA GLU A 58 -1.75 -4.04 -7.49
C GLU A 58 -0.73 -4.82 -6.66
N LYS A 59 -1.06 -6.08 -6.31
CA LYS A 59 -0.12 -6.99 -5.64
C LYS A 59 1.11 -7.23 -6.49
N TRP A 60 0.95 -7.40 -7.80
CA TRP A 60 2.06 -7.57 -8.72
C TRP A 60 2.85 -6.28 -8.93
N ASP A 61 2.22 -5.11 -8.95
CA ASP A 61 2.91 -3.82 -9.04
C ASP A 61 3.91 -3.66 -7.91
N SER A 62 3.49 -3.99 -6.67
CA SER A 62 4.37 -3.94 -5.50
C SER A 62 5.55 -4.92 -5.61
N LYS A 63 5.31 -6.12 -6.15
CA LYS A 63 6.34 -7.15 -6.35
C LYS A 63 7.31 -6.74 -7.45
N CYS A 64 6.83 -6.20 -8.58
CA CYS A 64 7.65 -5.71 -9.68
C CYS A 64 8.53 -4.54 -9.24
N LYS A 65 8.01 -3.60 -8.45
CA LYS A 65 8.81 -2.50 -7.86
C LYS A 65 9.97 -3.02 -7.01
N LYS A 66 9.69 -3.99 -6.11
CA LYS A 66 10.74 -4.63 -5.29
C LYS A 66 11.75 -5.40 -6.14
N ALA A 67 11.28 -6.10 -7.18
CA ALA A 67 12.16 -6.84 -8.08
C ALA A 67 13.14 -5.92 -8.80
N VAL A 68 12.67 -4.76 -9.27
CA VAL A 68 13.53 -3.74 -9.90
C VAL A 68 14.58 -3.19 -8.92
N GLN A 69 14.20 -2.93 -7.67
CA GLN A 69 15.15 -2.48 -6.64
C GLN A 69 16.25 -3.50 -6.38
N LEU A 70 15.89 -4.78 -6.20
CA LEU A 70 16.85 -5.86 -5.98
C LEU A 70 17.75 -6.08 -7.22
N PHE A 71 17.18 -5.93 -8.41
CA PHE A 71 17.94 -6.02 -9.65
C PHE A 71 18.97 -4.89 -9.77
N ASN A 72 18.59 -3.67 -9.40
CA ASN A 72 19.50 -2.52 -9.36
C ASN A 72 20.62 -2.70 -8.31
N GLN A 73 20.39 -3.53 -7.28
CA GLN A 73 21.42 -3.91 -6.30
C GLN A 73 22.38 -5.00 -6.83
N GLY A 74 22.17 -5.50 -8.05
CA GLY A 74 23.01 -6.51 -8.69
C GLY A 74 22.50 -7.95 -8.55
N GLU A 75 21.29 -8.17 -8.04
CA GLU A 75 20.72 -9.51 -7.95
C GLU A 75 20.08 -9.96 -9.27
N GLU A 76 20.29 -11.23 -9.63
CA GLU A 76 19.61 -11.82 -10.79
C GLU A 76 18.14 -12.16 -10.48
N TYR A 77 17.28 -12.06 -11.48
CA TYR A 77 15.83 -12.34 -11.38
C TYR A 77 15.43 -13.68 -10.74
N PRO A 78 16.16 -14.80 -10.87
CA PRO A 78 15.79 -16.05 -10.19
C PRO A 78 16.00 -15.97 -8.69
N THR A 79 17.05 -15.29 -8.25
CA THR A 79 17.33 -15.06 -6.83
C THR A 79 16.25 -14.17 -6.24
N ILE A 80 15.90 -13.10 -6.97
CA ILE A 80 14.79 -12.20 -6.63
C ILE A 80 13.46 -12.96 -6.55
N ALA A 81 13.16 -13.82 -7.52
CA ALA A 81 11.93 -14.60 -7.53
C ALA A 81 11.82 -15.54 -6.32
N LYS A 82 12.93 -16.18 -5.92
CA LYS A 82 13.00 -16.97 -4.68
C LYS A 82 12.73 -16.12 -3.45
N LYS A 83 13.35 -14.93 -3.35
CA LYS A 83 13.13 -13.98 -2.23
C LYS A 83 11.69 -13.50 -2.16
N LEU A 84 11.08 -13.20 -3.31
CA LEU A 84 9.69 -12.74 -3.42
C LEU A 84 8.66 -13.89 -3.40
N ARG A 85 9.12 -15.14 -3.24
CA ARG A 85 8.31 -16.37 -3.28
C ARG A 85 7.36 -16.41 -4.48
N CYS A 86 7.87 -16.03 -5.65
CA CYS A 86 7.13 -16.09 -6.91
C CYS A 86 7.84 -16.96 -7.93
N ASN A 87 7.09 -17.49 -8.89
CA ASN A 87 7.67 -18.23 -10.00
C ASN A 87 8.41 -17.24 -10.93
N VAL A 88 9.61 -17.62 -11.37
CA VAL A 88 10.46 -16.86 -12.28
C VAL A 88 9.69 -16.50 -13.57
N SER A 89 8.91 -17.44 -14.13
CA SER A 89 8.14 -17.18 -15.36
C SER A 89 7.07 -16.12 -15.17
N ASN A 90 6.38 -16.16 -14.02
CA ASN A 90 5.38 -15.16 -13.71
C ASN A 90 6.05 -13.80 -13.49
N LEU A 91 7.15 -13.75 -12.74
CA LEU A 91 7.88 -12.50 -12.53
C LEU A 91 8.31 -11.85 -13.85
N TYR A 92 8.89 -12.61 -14.77
CA TYR A 92 9.27 -12.09 -16.09
C TYR A 92 8.08 -11.59 -16.90
N ARG A 93 6.99 -12.37 -16.98
CA ARG A 93 5.79 -11.97 -17.73
C ARG A 93 5.17 -10.69 -17.17
N GLU A 94 5.12 -10.57 -15.84
CA GLU A 94 4.57 -9.41 -15.15
C GLU A 94 5.48 -8.16 -15.27
N LEU A 95 6.81 -8.33 -15.30
CA LEU A 95 7.77 -7.25 -15.60
C LEU A 95 7.69 -6.81 -17.07
N LYS A 96 7.56 -7.76 -18.02
CA LYS A 96 7.40 -7.49 -19.46
C LYS A 96 6.09 -6.76 -19.74
N LYS A 97 4.97 -7.21 -19.15
CA LYS A 97 3.64 -6.54 -19.25
C LYS A 97 3.72 -5.06 -18.84
N ARG A 98 4.53 -4.74 -17.84
CA ARG A 98 4.68 -3.39 -17.28
C ARG A 98 5.81 -2.57 -17.90
N GLY A 99 6.59 -3.13 -18.82
CA GLY A 99 7.72 -2.44 -19.46
C GLY A 99 8.89 -2.11 -18.52
N VAL A 100 8.95 -2.70 -17.32
CA VAL A 100 10.01 -2.44 -16.32
C VAL A 100 11.10 -3.51 -16.30
N LEU A 101 11.05 -4.43 -17.26
CA LEU A 101 12.04 -5.48 -17.42
C LEU A 101 13.39 -4.87 -17.80
N GLN A 102 14.36 -4.92 -16.90
CA GLN A 102 15.73 -4.49 -17.17
C GLN A 102 16.58 -5.68 -17.60
N MET A 103 17.41 -5.47 -18.63
CA MET A 103 18.41 -6.44 -19.04
C MET A 103 19.59 -6.43 -18.07
N PRO A 104 20.13 -7.61 -17.70
CA PRO A 104 21.40 -7.70 -16.99
C PRO A 104 22.45 -6.90 -17.74
N LYS A 105 22.86 -5.75 -17.19
CA LYS A 105 24.04 -5.07 -17.70
C LYS A 105 25.20 -6.01 -17.41
N GLN A 106 25.82 -6.52 -18.47
CA GLN A 106 27.06 -7.27 -18.37
C GLN A 106 28.03 -6.35 -17.62
N VAL A 107 28.20 -6.58 -16.31
CA VAL A 107 29.29 -5.96 -15.57
C VAL A 107 30.51 -6.51 -16.26
N ALA A 108 31.28 -5.63 -16.92
CA ALA A 108 32.45 -6.02 -17.69
C ALA A 108 33.38 -6.83 -16.79
N SER A 109 33.24 -8.15 -16.84
CA SER A 109 34.15 -9.09 -16.22
C SER A 109 35.45 -8.93 -16.99
N SER A 110 36.43 -8.31 -16.33
CA SER A 110 37.80 -8.23 -16.78
C SER A 110 38.22 -9.57 -17.39
N LYS A 111 38.76 -9.45 -18.61
CA LYS A 111 39.23 -10.55 -19.47
C LYS A 111 39.92 -11.64 -18.65
N SER A 112 39.40 -12.86 -18.72
CA SER A 112 40.26 -14.04 -18.61
C SER A 112 39.78 -15.05 -19.66
N LEU A 113 40.59 -15.20 -20.69
CA LEU A 113 40.48 -16.28 -21.67
C LEU A 113 40.46 -17.61 -20.90
N LYS A 114 39.35 -18.35 -20.97
CA LYS A 114 39.38 -19.78 -20.67
C LYS A 114 38.34 -20.54 -21.48
N SER A 115 38.90 -21.19 -22.51
CA SER A 115 38.50 -22.41 -23.22
C SER A 115 37.03 -22.84 -23.19
N SER A 116 36.49 -23.01 -24.40
CA SER A 116 35.28 -23.77 -24.72
C SER A 116 35.34 -25.17 -24.10
N ILE A 117 34.65 -25.35 -22.98
CA ILE A 117 34.32 -26.65 -22.42
C ILE A 117 32.80 -26.67 -22.40
N ILE A 118 32.22 -27.51 -23.25
CA ILE A 118 30.77 -27.74 -23.31
C ILE A 118 30.33 -28.16 -21.90
N PRO A 119 29.51 -27.36 -21.20
CA PRO A 119 29.12 -27.70 -19.84
C PRO A 119 28.22 -28.94 -19.88
N PRO A 120 28.43 -29.92 -19.00
CA PRO A 120 27.44 -30.98 -18.79
C PRO A 120 26.09 -30.33 -18.43
N GLN A 121 24.98 -30.95 -18.84
CA GLN A 121 23.61 -30.44 -18.61
C GLN A 121 23.27 -30.40 -17.11
N THR A 122 23.82 -29.40 -16.43
CA THR A 122 23.56 -29.07 -15.04
C THR A 122 22.44 -28.05 -14.99
N LYS A 123 21.84 -27.86 -13.81
CA LYS A 123 20.74 -26.89 -13.58
C LYS A 123 21.06 -25.47 -14.08
N LYS A 124 22.34 -25.14 -14.25
CA LYS A 124 22.86 -23.88 -14.81
C LYS A 124 22.58 -23.77 -16.33
N SER A 125 22.83 -24.82 -17.11
CA SER A 125 22.55 -24.85 -18.57
C SER A 125 21.07 -24.68 -18.91
N LYS A 126 20.15 -25.28 -18.12
CA LYS A 126 18.70 -25.04 -18.27
C LYS A 126 18.33 -23.58 -18.01
N PHE A 127 19.08 -22.89 -17.16
CA PHE A 127 18.82 -21.50 -16.80
C PHE A 127 19.30 -20.52 -17.86
N GLU A 128 20.46 -20.74 -18.48
CA GLU A 128 20.89 -19.99 -19.68
C GLU A 128 19.89 -20.13 -20.83
N ARG A 129 19.41 -21.35 -21.12
CA ARG A 129 18.36 -21.58 -22.14
C ARG A 129 17.06 -20.83 -21.81
N TYR A 130 16.74 -20.73 -20.53
CA TYR A 130 15.58 -19.99 -20.05
C TYR A 130 15.75 -18.47 -20.20
N LYS A 131 16.96 -17.93 -19.94
CA LYS A 131 17.31 -16.54 -20.28
C LYS A 131 17.11 -16.29 -21.78
N GLU A 132 17.56 -17.22 -22.62
CA GLU A 132 17.47 -17.08 -24.07
C GLU A 132 16.01 -17.04 -24.57
N TYR A 133 15.17 -17.96 -24.09
CA TYR A 133 13.76 -18.05 -24.48
C TYR A 133 12.92 -16.83 -24.08
N TYR A 134 13.15 -16.25 -22.89
CA TYR A 134 12.32 -15.14 -22.39
C TYR A 134 12.88 -13.75 -22.70
N MET A 135 14.17 -13.62 -22.98
CA MET A 135 14.84 -12.31 -23.19
C MET A 135 15.07 -11.96 -24.66
N TYR A 136 15.23 -12.94 -25.56
CA TYR A 136 15.65 -12.68 -26.96
C TYR A 136 14.58 -13.09 -28.01
N LYS A 137 13.33 -13.30 -27.58
CA LYS A 137 12.13 -13.40 -28.42
C LYS A 137 11.10 -12.33 -28.05
#